data_AF-A0A661JX25-F1
#
_entry.id   AF-A0A661JX25-F1
#
_cell.length_a   1.000
_cell.length_b   1.000
_cell.length_c   1.000
_cell.angle_alpha   90.00
_cell.angle_beta   90.00
_cell.angle_gamma   90.00
#
_symmetry.space_group_name_H-M   'P 1'
#
loop_
_entity.id
_entity.type
_entity.pdbx_description
1 polymer ?
#
loop_
_entity_poly.entity_id
_entity_poly.type
_entity_poly.pdbx_seq_one_letter_code
_entity_poly.pdbx_strand_id
1 'polypeptide(L)'
;MVLHGERLLSFRDIVERFQRGEDLFDITIEKWKRIKRSLSEAASDELQPILDNARMGGPFCLEYNQQCNLCPIHKWCRDPNGRYQNIMRSLYMFATSGDYYFKQQALKEIEKFLDEMEDHKRAVKQRLN
;
A
#
# COMPACT_ATOMS: atom_id res chain seq x y z
N MET A 1 -2.40 -23.90 7.46
CA MET A 1 -1.02 -23.50 7.77
C MET A 1 -1.03 -21.99 7.90
N VAL A 2 -0.74 -21.44 9.08
CA VAL A 2 -0.88 -19.98 9.34
C VAL A 2 0.50 -19.35 9.19
N LEU A 3 0.66 -18.48 8.19
CA LEU A 3 1.90 -17.76 7.91
C LEU A 3 2.23 -16.84 9.10
N HIS A 4 3.39 -17.05 9.74
CA HIS A 4 3.93 -16.23 10.82
C HIS A 4 4.57 -14.94 10.29
N GLY A 5 3.76 -14.10 9.63
CA GLY A 5 4.06 -12.69 9.36
C GLY A 5 3.10 -11.78 10.13
N GLU A 6 3.50 -10.54 10.41
CA GLU A 6 2.54 -9.53 10.89
C GLU A 6 1.35 -9.46 9.93
N ARG A 7 0.16 -9.79 10.45
CA ARG A 7 -1.10 -9.85 9.68
C ARG A 7 -1.32 -8.54 8.90
N LEU A 8 -1.78 -8.63 7.65
CA LEU A 8 -2.25 -7.47 6.87
C LEU A 8 -3.20 -6.59 7.70
N LEU A 9 -3.06 -5.27 7.61
CA LEU A 9 -3.94 -4.33 8.31
C LEU A 9 -5.36 -4.43 7.76
N SER A 10 -6.33 -4.75 8.61
CA SER A 10 -7.74 -4.73 8.23
C SER A 10 -8.26 -3.30 8.07
N PHE A 11 -9.39 -3.13 7.39
CA PHE A 11 -10.03 -1.81 7.31
C PHE A 11 -10.37 -1.25 8.69
N ARG A 12 -10.79 -2.13 9.61
CA ARG A 12 -11.09 -1.78 11.00
C ARG A 12 -9.84 -1.24 11.71
N ASP A 13 -8.69 -1.87 11.54
CA ASP A 13 -7.42 -1.38 12.12
C ASP A 13 -7.10 0.03 11.63
N ILE A 14 -7.28 0.29 10.33
CA ILE A 14 -7.05 1.62 9.74
C ILE A 14 -8.01 2.66 10.33
N VAL A 15 -9.30 2.34 10.44
CA VAL A 15 -10.31 3.25 10.99
C VAL A 15 -10.04 3.55 12.47
N GLU A 16 -9.75 2.53 13.27
CA GLU A 16 -9.48 2.72 14.70
C GLU A 16 -8.24 3.59 14.94
N ARG A 17 -7.18 3.41 14.13
CA ARG A 17 -5.95 4.22 14.23
C ARG A 17 -6.16 5.65 13.73
N PHE A 18 -6.90 5.82 12.64
CA PHE A 18 -7.31 7.14 12.14
C PHE A 18 -8.09 7.92 13.22
N GLN A 19 -9.06 7.29 13.88
CA GLN A 19 -9.84 7.91 14.95
C GLN A 19 -9.02 8.30 16.18
N ARG A 20 -7.88 7.64 16.43
CA ARG A 20 -6.92 8.00 17.48
C ARG A 20 -6.02 9.17 17.09
N GLY A 21 -6.12 9.68 15.86
CA GLY A 21 -5.28 10.75 15.36
C GLY A 21 -3.85 10.31 15.05
N GLU A 22 -3.62 9.02 14.78
CA GLU A 22 -2.33 8.55 14.30
C GLU A 22 -2.00 9.15 12.93
N ASP A 23 -0.71 9.34 12.66
CA ASP A 23 -0.22 9.93 11.43
C ASP A 23 -0.63 9.09 10.20
N LEU A 24 -1.25 9.75 9.21
CA LEU A 24 -1.79 9.07 8.03
C LEU A 24 -0.69 8.44 7.16
N PHE A 25 0.51 9.04 7.13
CA PHE A 25 1.66 8.45 6.43
C PHE A 25 2.11 7.19 7.16
N ASP A 26 2.20 7.19 8.48
CA ASP A 26 2.60 6.00 9.25
C ASP A 26 1.67 4.82 9.01
N ILE A 27 0.35 5.04 9.08
CA ILE A 27 -0.63 3.97 8.79
C ILE A 27 -0.48 3.47 7.34
N THR A 28 -0.28 4.39 6.37
CA THR A 28 -0.11 4.03 4.95
C THR A 28 1.17 3.23 4.71
N ILE A 29 2.28 3.69 5.25
CA ILE A 29 3.59 3.05 5.13
C ILE A 29 3.56 1.66 5.76
N GLU A 30 2.96 1.54 6.95
CA GLU A 30 2.85 0.24 7.62
C GLU A 30 1.99 -0.73 6.83
N LYS A 31 0.83 -0.30 6.32
CA LYS A 31 -0.02 -1.12 5.43
C LYS A 31 0.79 -1.72 4.29
N TRP A 32 1.55 -0.89 3.58
CA TRP A 32 2.35 -1.33 2.43
C TRP A 32 3.57 -2.17 2.82
N LYS A 33 4.19 -1.92 3.98
CA LYS A 33 5.24 -2.78 4.55
C LYS A 33 4.70 -4.20 4.84
N ARG A 34 3.49 -4.31 5.40
CA ARG A 34 2.85 -5.62 5.64
C ARG A 34 2.48 -6.32 4.34
N ILE A 35 1.93 -5.60 3.34
CA ILE A 35 1.69 -6.12 2.00
C ILE A 35 2.99 -6.66 1.37
N LYS A 36 4.10 -5.91 1.42
CA LYS A 36 5.40 -6.34 0.88
C LYS A 36 5.86 -7.66 1.51
N ARG A 37 5.78 -7.76 2.84
CA ARG A 37 6.17 -8.97 3.58
C ARG A 37 5.29 -10.16 3.20
N SER A 38 3.97 -10.01 3.26
CA SER A 38 3.04 -11.07 2.86
C SER A 38 3.26 -11.51 1.41
N LEU A 39 3.50 -10.56 0.49
CA LEU A 39 3.79 -10.88 -0.90
C LEU A 39 5.10 -11.66 -1.08
N SER A 40 6.15 -11.32 -0.32
CA SER A 40 7.44 -12.01 -0.41
C SER A 40 7.33 -13.50 -0.05
N GLU A 41 6.42 -13.84 0.87
CA GLU A 41 6.20 -15.20 1.37
C GLU A 41 5.13 -15.95 0.56
N ALA A 42 4.14 -15.25 0.01
CA ALA A 42 2.97 -15.86 -0.63
C ALA A 42 3.28 -16.60 -1.94
N ALA A 43 2.61 -17.73 -2.13
CA ALA A 43 2.42 -18.35 -3.44
C ALA A 43 1.33 -17.62 -4.26
N SER A 44 1.22 -17.92 -5.55
CA SER A 44 0.29 -17.21 -6.45
C SER A 44 -1.19 -17.47 -6.11
N ASP A 45 -1.52 -18.65 -5.61
CA ASP A 45 -2.85 -19.05 -5.15
C ASP A 45 -3.24 -18.41 -3.79
N GLU A 46 -2.28 -17.82 -3.08
CA GLU A 46 -2.48 -17.14 -1.80
C GLU A 46 -2.63 -15.61 -1.94
N LEU A 47 -2.69 -15.08 -3.17
CA LEU A 47 -2.68 -13.64 -3.42
C LEU A 47 -3.99 -12.92 -3.12
N GLN A 48 -5.12 -13.62 -3.01
CA GLN A 48 -6.43 -12.98 -2.89
C GLN A 48 -6.50 -12.01 -1.68
N PRO A 49 -6.06 -12.37 -0.46
CA PRO A 49 -6.05 -11.44 0.67
C PRO A 49 -5.12 -10.23 0.45
N ILE A 50 -4.01 -10.41 -0.26
CA ILE A 50 -3.05 -9.34 -0.58
C ILE A 50 -3.67 -8.34 -1.57
N LEU A 51 -4.31 -8.86 -2.62
CA LEU A 51 -5.03 -8.06 -3.62
C LEU A 51 -6.19 -7.28 -2.99
N ASP A 52 -6.97 -7.92 -2.11
CA ASP A 52 -8.05 -7.26 -1.38
C ASP A 52 -7.51 -6.13 -0.50
N ASN A 53 -6.42 -6.38 0.21
CA ASN A 53 -5.80 -5.37 1.07
C ASN A 53 -5.22 -4.19 0.28
N ALA A 54 -4.53 -4.46 -0.82
CA ALA A 54 -3.96 -3.43 -1.69
C ALA A 54 -5.05 -2.53 -2.32
N ARG A 55 -6.22 -3.11 -2.65
CA ARG A 55 -7.39 -2.37 -3.18
C ARG A 55 -8.18 -1.61 -2.13
N MET A 56 -8.21 -2.11 -0.91
CA MET A 56 -8.90 -1.46 0.20
C MET A 56 -8.40 -0.02 0.36
N GLY A 57 -9.31 0.90 0.69
CA GLY A 57 -8.95 2.29 1.00
C GLY A 57 -7.88 2.40 2.10
N GLY A 58 -7.12 3.49 2.08
CA GLY A 58 -6.14 3.84 3.10
C GLY A 58 -6.64 4.93 4.05
N PRO A 59 -5.83 5.33 5.03
CA PRO A 59 -6.14 6.43 5.96
C PRO A 59 -6.42 7.75 5.23
N PHE A 60 -5.64 8.06 4.17
CA PHE A 60 -5.89 9.23 3.32
C PHE A 60 -7.23 9.17 2.57
N CYS A 61 -7.77 7.99 2.30
CA CYS A 61 -9.09 7.86 1.68
C CYS A 61 -10.22 8.18 2.66
N LEU A 62 -9.98 8.03 3.98
CA LEU A 62 -10.91 8.45 5.02
C LEU A 62 -10.91 9.97 5.16
N GLU A 63 -9.73 10.58 5.23
CA GLU A 63 -9.55 12.03 5.38
C GLU A 63 -10.03 12.81 4.15
N TYR A 64 -9.58 12.42 2.95
CA TYR A 64 -9.82 13.15 1.70
C TYR A 64 -10.98 12.56 0.90
N ASN A 65 -11.93 11.90 1.57
CA ASN A 65 -13.07 11.27 0.91
C ASN A 65 -13.77 12.28 -0.03
N GLN A 66 -14.08 11.86 -1.25
CA GLN A 66 -14.63 12.69 -2.34
C GLN A 66 -13.75 13.89 -2.80
N GLN A 67 -12.62 14.15 -2.14
CA GLN A 67 -11.68 15.24 -2.43
C GLN A 67 -10.29 14.69 -2.77
N CYS A 68 -10.25 13.59 -3.52
CA CYS A 68 -9.01 12.86 -3.82
C CYS A 68 -7.97 13.73 -4.56
N ASN A 69 -8.39 14.75 -5.30
CA ASN A 69 -7.53 15.73 -5.97
C ASN A 69 -6.73 16.61 -4.98
N LEU A 70 -7.20 16.77 -3.74
CA LEU A 70 -6.49 17.50 -2.67
C LEU A 70 -5.62 16.60 -1.79
N CYS A 71 -5.66 15.29 -2.03
CA CYS A 71 -4.93 14.32 -1.23
C CYS A 71 -3.40 14.44 -1.45
N PRO A 72 -2.58 14.53 -0.39
CA PRO A 72 -1.12 14.61 -0.49
C PRO A 72 -0.49 13.48 -1.29
N ILE A 73 -1.10 12.29 -1.26
CA ILE A 73 -0.62 11.12 -1.98
C ILE A 73 -1.30 10.89 -3.34
N HIS A 74 -2.08 11.85 -3.84
CA HIS A 74 -2.87 11.72 -5.07
C HIS A 74 -2.06 11.21 -6.27
N LYS A 75 -0.87 11.79 -6.49
CA LYS A 75 -0.01 11.46 -7.64
C LYS A 75 0.42 9.99 -7.68
N TRP A 76 0.48 9.31 -6.53
CA TRP A 76 0.85 7.89 -6.49
C TRP A 76 -0.33 6.96 -6.77
N CYS A 77 -1.54 7.39 -6.43
CA CYS A 77 -2.75 6.57 -6.51
C CYS A 77 -3.50 6.72 -7.85
N ARG A 78 -3.55 7.94 -8.40
CA ARG A 78 -4.42 8.28 -9.55
C ARG A 78 -3.70 8.43 -10.89
N ASP A 79 -2.38 8.57 -10.89
CA ASP A 79 -1.61 8.56 -12.13
C ASP A 79 -1.70 7.16 -12.79
N PRO A 80 -2.15 7.05 -14.06
CA PRO A 80 -2.20 5.78 -14.80
C PRO A 80 -0.84 5.06 -14.89
N ASN A 81 0.26 5.83 -14.84
CA ASN A 81 1.63 5.34 -14.82
C ASN A 81 2.26 5.42 -13.42
N GLY A 82 1.47 5.79 -12.42
CA GLY A 82 1.88 5.93 -11.03
C GLY A 82 2.18 4.60 -10.35
N ARG A 83 2.84 4.68 -9.19
CA ARG A 83 3.29 3.52 -8.40
C ARG A 83 2.15 2.54 -8.12
N TYR A 84 0.98 3.02 -7.69
CA TYR A 84 -0.15 2.15 -7.37
C TYR A 84 -0.56 1.28 -8.58
N GLN A 85 -0.71 1.89 -9.75
CA GLN A 85 -1.14 1.17 -10.96
C GLN A 85 -0.10 0.13 -11.40
N ASN A 86 1.19 0.46 -11.30
CA ASN A 86 2.27 -0.47 -11.63
C ASN A 86 2.34 -1.66 -10.65
N ILE A 87 2.13 -1.41 -9.35
CA ILE A 87 2.03 -2.47 -8.34
C ILE A 87 0.84 -3.38 -8.66
N MET A 88 -0.35 -2.81 -8.84
CA MET A 88 -1.56 -3.59 -9.10
C MET A 88 -1.46 -4.43 -10.38
N ARG A 89 -0.94 -3.84 -11.47
CA ARG A 89 -0.70 -4.58 -12.73
C ARG A 89 0.19 -5.79 -12.50
N SER A 90 1.29 -5.61 -11.76
CA SER A 90 2.24 -6.70 -11.48
C SER A 90 1.61 -7.78 -10.58
N LEU A 91 0.84 -7.38 -9.56
CA LEU A 91 0.12 -8.33 -8.70
C LEU A 91 -0.90 -9.16 -9.48
N TYR A 92 -1.69 -8.54 -10.36
CA TYR A 92 -2.65 -9.27 -11.19
C TYR A 92 -1.96 -10.21 -12.16
N MET A 93 -0.90 -9.76 -12.83
CA MET A 93 -0.13 -10.64 -13.71
C MET A 93 0.41 -11.84 -12.95
N PHE A 94 0.99 -11.64 -11.76
CA PHE A 94 1.46 -12.74 -10.92
C PHE A 94 0.33 -13.69 -10.50
N ALA A 95 -0.84 -13.16 -10.12
CA ALA A 95 -2.00 -13.99 -9.75
C ALA A 95 -2.52 -14.84 -10.91
N THR A 96 -2.48 -14.31 -12.12
CA THR A 96 -2.97 -15.03 -13.31
C THR A 96 -1.97 -16.03 -13.88
N SER A 97 -0.67 -15.70 -13.89
CA SER A 97 0.35 -16.52 -14.55
C SER A 97 1.16 -17.41 -13.61
N GLY A 98 1.21 -17.08 -12.32
CA GLY A 98 2.16 -17.70 -11.37
C GLY A 98 3.63 -17.34 -11.62
N ASP A 99 3.92 -16.45 -12.58
CA ASP A 99 5.28 -16.11 -12.96
C ASP A 99 5.94 -15.19 -11.91
N TYR A 100 7.01 -15.72 -11.30
CA TYR A 100 7.77 -15.05 -10.26
C TYR A 100 8.39 -13.72 -10.71
N TYR A 101 8.61 -13.51 -12.00
CA TYR A 101 9.03 -12.22 -12.54
C TYR A 101 8.09 -11.09 -12.11
N PHE A 102 6.77 -11.30 -12.21
CA PHE A 102 5.78 -10.28 -11.84
C PHE A 102 5.72 -10.06 -10.32
N LYS A 103 5.93 -11.11 -9.52
CA LYS A 103 6.11 -10.97 -8.07
C LYS A 103 7.29 -10.06 -7.74
N GLN A 104 8.42 -10.23 -8.41
CA GLN A 104 9.60 -9.38 -8.21
C GLN A 104 9.35 -7.93 -8.64
N GLN A 105 8.65 -7.70 -9.75
CA GLN A 105 8.27 -6.34 -10.16
C GLN A 105 7.35 -5.67 -9.13
N ALA A 106 6.35 -6.39 -8.61
CA ALA A 106 5.47 -5.85 -7.58
C ALA A 106 6.24 -5.48 -6.31
N LEU A 107 7.15 -6.35 -5.82
CA LEU A 107 7.98 -6.06 -4.65
C LEU A 107 8.86 -4.83 -4.84
N LYS A 108 9.48 -4.69 -6.02
CA LYS A 108 10.32 -3.54 -6.37
C LYS A 108 9.53 -2.24 -6.42
N GLU A 109 8.32 -2.26 -6.98
CA GLU A 109 7.48 -1.06 -7.03
C GLU A 109 6.92 -0.67 -5.65
N ILE A 110 6.61 -1.65 -4.80
CA ILE A 110 6.22 -1.40 -3.40
C ILE A 110 7.39 -0.76 -2.63
N GLU A 111 8.63 -1.25 -2.82
CA GLU A 111 9.81 -0.67 -2.18
C GLU A 111 10.02 0.79 -2.56
N LYS A 112 10.00 1.11 -3.86
CA LYS A 112 10.09 2.50 -4.32
C LYS A 112 8.95 3.37 -3.79
N PHE A 113 7.73 2.83 -3.75
CA PHE A 113 6.59 3.54 -3.18
C PHE A 113 6.83 3.88 -1.70
N LEU A 114 7.33 2.93 -0.91
CA LEU A 114 7.64 3.15 0.50
C LEU A 114 8.72 4.23 0.69
N ASP A 115 9.79 4.18 -0.10
CA ASP A 115 10.86 5.18 -0.04
C ASP A 115 10.33 6.59 -0.37
N GLU A 116 9.55 6.71 -1.45
CA GLU A 116 8.92 7.96 -1.87
C GLU A 116 7.92 8.49 -0.83
N MET A 117 7.19 7.60 -0.13
CA MET A 117 6.28 7.98 0.97
C MET A 117 7.04 8.51 2.18
N GLU A 118 8.13 7.85 2.58
CA GLU A 118 8.98 8.28 3.70
C GLU A 118 9.64 9.63 3.41
N ASP A 119 10.14 9.83 2.18
CA ASP A 119 10.67 11.13 1.72
C ASP A 119 9.59 12.22 1.75
N HIS A 120 8.40 11.91 1.26
CA HIS A 120 7.32 12.87 1.23
C HIS A 120 6.85 13.24 2.63
N LYS A 121 6.72 12.27 3.54
CA LYS A 121 6.41 12.49 4.95
C LYS A 121 7.42 13.46 5.59
N ARG A 122 8.73 13.23 5.37
CA ARG A 122 9.80 14.13 5.85
C ARG A 122 9.65 15.55 5.29
N ALA A 123 9.41 15.68 3.99
CA ALA A 123 9.26 16.97 3.33
C ALA A 123 8.02 17.75 3.83
N VAL A 124 6.90 17.06 4.07
CA VAL A 124 5.70 17.68 4.66
C VAL A 124 5.97 18.17 6.08
N LYS A 125 6.62 17.34 6.91
CA LYS A 125 6.98 17.72 8.29
C LYS A 125 7.91 18.94 8.34
N GLN A 126 8.87 19.04 7.43
CA GLN A 126 9.79 20.18 7.33
C GLN A 126 9.10 21.49 6.93
N ARG A 127 7.97 21.45 6.23
CA ARG A 127 7.21 22.65 5.83
C ARG A 127 6.27 23.17 6.92
N LEU A 128 6.00 22.34 7.93
CA LEU A 128 5.10 22.64 9.04
C LEU A 128 5.85 23.14 10.29
N ASN A 129 7.18 22.97 10.32
CA ASN A 129 8.09 23.48 11.34
C ASN A 129 8.77 24.76 10.88
#